data_AF-A0A845EY09-F1
#
_entry.id   AF-A0A845EY09-F1
#
_cell.length_a   1.000
_cell.length_b   1.000
_cell.length_c   1.000
_cell.angle_alpha   90.00
_cell.angle_beta   90.00
_cell.angle_gamma   90.00
#
_symmetry.space_group_name_H-M   'P 1'
#
loop_
_entity.id
_entity.type
_entity.pdbx_description
1 polymer ?
#
loop_
_entity_poly.entity_id
_entity_poly.type
_entity_poly.pdbx_seq_one_letter_code
_entity_poly.pdbx_strand_id
1 'polypeptide(L)'
;MLETCKEIGWAFNLEYYNNGYASEAALPILKYGFEEFELHRIVATFQPENVPSYRVMEKIGMRSEGYFKNAFRISVYQKLIRFILN
;
A
#
# COMPACT_ATOMS: atom_id res chain seq x y z
N MET A 1 17.76 -17.12 -1.80
CA MET A 1 16.31 -16.95 -2.03
C MET A 1 16.12 -15.50 -2.45
N LEU A 2 15.61 -15.23 -3.65
CA LEU A 2 15.27 -13.86 -4.03
C LEU A 2 14.02 -13.46 -3.24
N GLU A 3 14.09 -12.41 -2.43
CA GLU A 3 12.90 -11.89 -1.75
C GLU A 3 11.87 -11.44 -2.80
N THR A 4 10.68 -12.05 -2.78
CA THR A 4 9.58 -11.70 -3.68
C THR A 4 8.84 -10.48 -3.13
N CYS A 5 9.17 -9.30 -3.67
CA CYS A 5 8.61 -8.01 -3.25
C CYS A 5 7.85 -7.35 -4.41
N LYS A 6 6.61 -6.90 -4.15
CA LYS A 6 5.78 -6.16 -5.13
C LYS A 6 5.18 -4.89 -4.51
N GLU A 7 4.74 -3.98 -5.36
CA GLU A 7 4.05 -2.75 -4.95
C GLU A 7 2.55 -2.84 -5.27
N ILE A 8 1.72 -2.29 -4.38
CA ILE A 8 0.30 -2.05 -4.59
C ILE A 8 0.01 -0.55 -4.58
N GLY A 9 -0.91 -0.12 -5.43
CA GLY A 9 -1.41 1.25 -5.48
C GLY A 9 -2.89 1.28 -5.88
N TRP A 10 -3.50 2.45 -5.74
CA TRP A 10 -4.90 2.66 -6.07
C TRP A 10 -5.12 4.06 -6.62
N ALA A 11 -6.07 4.16 -7.53
CA ALA A 11 -6.61 5.42 -8.03
C ALA A 11 -8.11 5.23 -8.24
N PHE A 12 -8.90 6.15 -7.72
CA PHE A 12 -10.36 6.13 -7.82
C PHE A 12 -10.83 7.48 -8.36
N ASN A 13 -12.02 7.50 -8.97
CA ASN A 13 -12.70 8.75 -9.26
C ASN A 13 -13.12 9.42 -7.93
N LEU A 14 -12.91 10.74 -7.85
CA LEU A 14 -13.21 11.59 -6.69
C LEU A 14 -14.64 11.44 -6.18
N GLU A 15 -15.61 11.22 -7.06
CA GLU A 15 -17.02 11.02 -6.71
C GLU A 15 -17.24 9.83 -5.77
N TYR A 16 -16.34 8.86 -5.78
CA TYR A 16 -16.45 7.63 -4.99
C TYR A 16 -15.53 7.61 -3.77
N TYR A 17 -14.88 8.74 -3.43
CA TYR A 17 -14.02 8.82 -2.25
C TYR A 17 -14.81 8.66 -0.96
N ASN A 18 -14.13 8.26 0.12
CA ASN A 18 -14.70 8.06 1.46
C ASN A 18 -15.79 6.99 1.59
N ASN A 19 -16.07 6.20 0.55
CA ASN A 19 -17.01 5.07 0.58
C ASN A 19 -16.36 3.74 0.98
N GLY A 20 -15.03 3.70 1.17
CA GLY A 20 -14.32 2.49 1.58
C GLY A 20 -13.85 1.57 0.44
N TYR A 21 -14.23 1.84 -0.81
CA TYR A 21 -13.91 0.99 -1.97
C TYR A 21 -12.43 0.71 -2.17
N ALA A 22 -11.54 1.68 -1.90
CA ALA A 22 -10.11 1.45 -2.02
C ALA A 22 -9.59 0.39 -1.04
N SER A 23 -10.08 0.41 0.22
CA SER A 23 -9.72 -0.60 1.21
C SER A 23 -10.36 -1.95 0.89
N GLU A 24 -11.63 -1.94 0.48
CA GLU A 24 -12.37 -3.14 0.08
C GLU A 24 -11.68 -3.86 -1.09
N ALA A 25 -11.26 -3.12 -2.12
CA ALA A 25 -10.59 -3.68 -3.29
C ALA A 25 -9.15 -4.14 -2.98
N ALA A 26 -8.42 -3.42 -2.11
CA ALA A 26 -7.03 -3.75 -1.82
C ALA A 26 -6.87 -5.02 -0.96
N LEU A 27 -7.77 -5.29 -0.03
CA LEU A 27 -7.70 -6.47 0.85
C LEU A 27 -7.62 -7.82 0.10
N PRO A 28 -8.52 -8.15 -0.85
CA PRO A 28 -8.42 -9.41 -1.59
C PRO A 28 -7.19 -9.47 -2.50
N ILE A 29 -6.71 -8.33 -3.03
CA ILE A 29 -5.47 -8.27 -3.81
C ILE A 29 -4.26 -8.61 -2.93
N LEU A 30 -4.20 -8.06 -1.71
CA LEU A 30 -3.17 -8.43 -0.74
C LEU A 30 -3.21 -9.92 -0.44
N LYS A 31 -4.39 -10.45 -0.11
CA LYS A 31 -4.61 -11.87 0.17
C LYS A 31 -4.10 -12.75 -0.99
N TYR A 32 -4.52 -12.45 -2.22
CA TYR A 32 -4.09 -13.16 -3.42
C TYR A 32 -2.57 -13.09 -3.63
N GLY A 33 -1.96 -11.92 -3.40
CA GLY A 33 -0.52 -11.75 -3.45
C GLY A 33 0.25 -12.65 -2.49
N PHE A 34 -0.25 -12.82 -1.26
CA PHE A 34 0.40 -13.67 -0.27
C PHE A 34 0.11 -15.17 -0.49
N GLU A 35 -1.12 -15.53 -0.83
CA GLU A 35 -1.55 -16.93 -0.92
C GLU A 35 -1.14 -17.61 -2.23
N GLU A 36 -1.32 -16.93 -3.37
CA GLU A 36 -1.17 -17.56 -4.69
C GLU A 36 0.20 -17.28 -5.33
N PHE A 37 0.76 -16.10 -5.04
CA PHE A 37 2.09 -15.72 -5.53
C PHE A 37 3.20 -15.90 -4.51
N GLU A 38 2.86 -16.36 -3.29
CA GLU A 38 3.80 -16.57 -2.18
C GLU A 38 4.73 -15.36 -1.98
N LEU A 39 4.18 -14.14 -2.10
CA LEU A 39 4.97 -12.92 -1.96
C LEU A 39 5.46 -12.79 -0.52
N HIS A 40 6.76 -12.56 -0.35
CA HIS A 40 7.31 -12.27 0.97
C HIS A 40 6.87 -10.89 1.48
N ARG A 41 6.67 -9.94 0.57
CA ARG A 41 6.37 -8.56 0.91
C ARG A 41 5.54 -7.84 -0.15
N ILE A 42 4.58 -7.04 0.31
CA ILE A 42 3.85 -6.07 -0.52
C ILE A 42 4.01 -4.68 0.07
N VAL A 43 4.44 -3.73 -0.75
CA VAL A 43 4.80 -2.37 -0.36
C VAL A 43 3.83 -1.38 -0.98
N ALA A 44 3.68 -0.20 -0.39
CA ALA A 44 2.91 0.87 -1.01
C ALA A 44 3.55 2.23 -0.70
N THR A 45 3.28 3.20 -1.55
CA THR A 45 3.90 4.53 -1.46
C THR A 45 2.82 5.60 -1.57
N PHE A 46 2.98 6.69 -0.83
CA PHE A 46 2.01 7.77 -0.79
C PHE A 46 2.68 9.10 -0.48
N GLN A 47 2.12 10.20 -0.93
CA GLN A 47 2.50 11.53 -0.46
C GLN A 47 1.86 11.82 0.92
N PRO A 48 2.53 12.37 1.95
CA PRO A 48 2.00 12.78 3.25
C PRO A 48 0.85 13.76 3.10
N GLU A 49 0.86 14.56 2.04
CA GLU A 49 -0.26 15.42 1.69
C GLU A 49 -1.49 14.59 1.24
N ASN A 50 -1.27 13.38 0.71
CA ASN A 50 -2.30 12.40 0.36
C ASN A 50 -2.74 11.57 1.59
N VAL A 51 -3.37 12.26 2.54
CA VAL A 51 -4.01 11.67 3.72
C VAL A 51 -4.99 10.53 3.37
N PRO A 52 -5.82 10.61 2.30
CA PRO A 52 -6.70 9.49 1.93
C PRO A 52 -5.94 8.19 1.65
N SER A 53 -4.83 8.25 0.93
CA SER A 53 -4.01 7.05 0.63
C SER A 53 -3.40 6.46 1.91
N TYR A 54 -2.89 7.31 2.80
CA TYR A 54 -2.42 6.88 4.12
C TYR A 54 -3.49 6.13 4.91
N ARG A 55 -4.73 6.65 4.93
CA ARG A 55 -5.85 6.01 5.64
C ARG A 55 -6.22 4.66 5.05
N VAL A 56 -6.10 4.46 3.73
CA VAL A 56 -6.31 3.15 3.10
C VAL A 56 -5.24 2.17 3.59
N MET A 57 -3.97 2.57 3.60
CA MET A 57 -2.87 1.75 4.13
C MET A 57 -3.14 1.32 5.58
N GLU A 58 -3.49 2.26 6.47
CA GLU A 58 -3.82 1.93 7.86
C GLU A 58 -4.97 0.93 7.96
N LYS A 59 -6.05 1.14 7.19
CA LYS A 59 -7.24 0.28 7.23
C LYS A 59 -6.96 -1.15 6.77
N ILE A 60 -6.09 -1.33 5.77
CA ILE A 60 -5.75 -2.65 5.25
C ILE A 60 -4.56 -3.28 5.99
N GLY A 61 -4.33 -2.88 7.24
CA GLY A 61 -3.36 -3.51 8.15
C GLY A 61 -1.90 -3.17 7.86
N MET A 62 -1.65 -2.12 7.10
CA MET A 62 -0.32 -1.78 6.64
C MET A 62 0.47 -0.93 7.67
N ARG A 63 1.76 -1.23 7.87
CA ARG A 63 2.62 -0.57 8.89
C ARG A 63 3.55 0.51 8.32
N SER A 64 3.94 1.50 9.14
CA SER A 64 4.98 2.48 8.77
C SER A 64 6.38 1.94 8.96
N GLU A 65 7.22 2.01 7.93
CA GLU A 65 8.62 1.58 8.05
C GLU A 65 9.65 2.64 7.59
N GLY A 66 9.25 3.73 6.94
CA GLY A 66 10.23 4.75 6.52
C GLY A 66 9.62 6.07 6.06
N TYR A 67 10.47 7.08 5.98
CA TYR A 67 10.19 8.39 5.40
C TYR A 67 11.41 8.83 4.61
N PHE A 68 11.26 8.96 3.29
CA PHE A 68 12.36 9.30 2.40
C PHE A 68 12.27 10.75 1.97
N LYS A 69 13.37 11.49 2.11
CA LYS A 69 13.51 12.86 1.58
C LYS A 69 14.20 12.77 0.21
N ASN A 70 13.67 13.46 -0.79
CA ASN A 70 14.25 13.57 -2.13
C ASN A 70 14.38 12.25 -2.92
N ALA A 71 13.46 11.29 -2.70
CA ALA A 71 13.51 9.98 -3.38
C ALA A 71 13.14 10.03 -4.88
N PHE A 72 12.39 11.05 -5.32
CA PHE A 72 11.97 11.25 -6.72
C PHE A 72 11.94 12.75 -7.07
N ARG A 73 12.01 13.11 -8.36
CA ARG A 73 11.96 14.50 -8.87
C ARG A 73 10.64 15.24 -8.56
N ILE A 74 9.64 14.49 -8.12
CA ILE A 74 8.37 14.93 -7.56
C ILE A 74 8.30 14.22 -6.22
N SER A 75 8.11 14.93 -5.11
CA SER A 75 8.11 14.35 -3.76
C SER A 75 7.16 13.16 -3.70
N VAL A 76 7.68 11.94 -3.69
CA VAL A 76 6.93 10.71 -3.41
C VAL A 76 7.48 10.20 -2.10
N TYR A 77 6.57 9.85 -1.20
CA TYR A 77 6.95 9.35 0.09
C TYR A 77 6.57 7.87 0.12
N GLN A 78 7.44 7.03 0.67
CA GLN A 78 7.27 5.59 0.61
C GLN A 78 7.10 5.06 2.02
N LYS A 79 6.11 4.20 2.24
CA LYS A 79 5.87 3.56 3.52
C LYS A 79 5.80 2.07 3.26
N LEU A 80 6.93 1.41 3.48
CA LEU A 80 7.12 -0.02 3.32
C LEU A 80 6.24 -0.77 4.32
N ILE A 81 5.49 -1.76 3.85
CA ILE A 81 4.42 -2.38 4.62
C ILE A 81 4.69 -3.88 4.72
N ARG A 82 4.43 -4.45 5.89
CA ARG A 82 4.52 -5.88 6.14
C ARG A 82 3.12 -6.38 6.50
N PHE A 83 2.54 -7.23 5.67
CA PHE A 83 1.49 -8.14 6.12
C PHE A 83 2.22 -9.42 6.52
N ILE A 84 2.23 -9.77 7.80
CA ILE A 84 2.64 -11.11 8.24
C ILE A 84 1.32 -11.85 8.40
N LEU A 85 1.00 -12.76 7.48
CA LEU A 85 0.10 -13.86 7.84
C LEU A 85 0.83 -14.65 8.93
N ASN A 86 0.35 -14.53 10.17
CA ASN A 86 0.63 -15.56 11.17
C ASN A 86 -0.32 -16.72 10.94
#